data_AF-C6PRY8-F1
#
_entry.id   AF-C6PRY8-F1
#
_cell.length_a   1.000
_cell.length_b   1.000
_cell.length_c   1.000
_cell.angle_alpha   90.00
_cell.angle_beta   90.00
_cell.angle_gamma   90.00
#
_symmetry.space_group_name_H-M   'P 1'
#
loop_
_entity.id
_entity.type
_entity.pdbx_description
1 polymer ?
#
loop_
_entity_poly.entity_id
_entity_poly.type
_entity_poly.pdbx_seq_one_letter_code
_entity_poly.pdbx_strand_id
1 'polypeptide(L)'
;MGLSAANYNMLMELLDYYKVDVIKNASLIKYQDGTAEIKVIQKNYPNSNNRARFPYAIGPQGIATTVKLPVDHIVVSIGYISNNSLYEAVKGDNVYLIGDAKFPTNVMEAIWSAYEIAMEI
;
A
#
# COMPACT_ATOMS: atom_id res chain seq x y z
N MET A 1 -6.29 8.43 10.79
CA MET A 1 -6.87 9.61 10.11
C MET A 1 -7.11 9.25 8.64
N GLY A 2 -8.25 9.63 8.06
CA GLY A 2 -8.52 9.39 6.64
C GLY A 2 -7.69 10.31 5.74
N LEU A 3 -7.36 9.87 4.53
CA LEU A 3 -6.75 10.72 3.52
C LEU A 3 -7.71 11.90 3.20
N SER A 4 -7.18 13.10 2.99
CA SER A 4 -7.97 14.22 2.48
C SER A 4 -8.69 13.80 1.19
N ALA A 5 -10.01 14.02 1.13
CA ALA A 5 -10.81 13.68 -0.03
C ALA A 5 -10.32 14.39 -1.30
N ALA A 6 -9.86 15.65 -1.17
CA ALA A 6 -9.30 16.41 -2.28
C ALA A 6 -8.01 15.75 -2.82
N ASN A 7 -7.11 15.33 -1.93
CA ASN A 7 -5.86 14.67 -2.33
C ASN A 7 -6.14 13.31 -3.00
N TYR A 8 -7.12 12.56 -2.47
CA TYR A 8 -7.53 11.28 -3.06
C TYR A 8 -8.07 11.48 -4.47
N ASN A 9 -9.01 12.41 -4.64
CA ASN A 9 -9.66 12.65 -5.93
C ASN A 9 -8.65 13.13 -6.98
N MET A 10 -7.78 14.08 -6.63
CA MET A 10 -6.70 14.54 -7.51
C MET A 10 -5.82 13.37 -7.98
N LEU A 11 -5.43 12.46 -7.09
CA LEU A 11 -4.63 11.31 -7.47
C LEU A 11 -5.39 10.38 -8.45
N MET A 12 -6.67 10.13 -8.20
CA MET A 12 -7.48 9.30 -9.11
C MET A 12 -7.62 9.94 -10.50
N GLU A 13 -7.83 11.25 -10.56
CA GLU A 13 -7.88 12.00 -11.82
C GLU A 13 -6.54 11.95 -12.57
N LEU A 14 -5.41 12.03 -11.87
CA LEU A 14 -4.09 11.88 -12.48
C LEU A 14 -3.87 10.46 -13.02
N LEU A 15 -4.24 9.42 -12.27
CA LEU A 15 -4.12 8.04 -12.75
C LEU A 15 -4.95 7.81 -14.01
N ASP A 16 -6.18 8.35 -14.08
CA ASP A 16 -7.03 8.28 -15.27
C ASP A 16 -6.43 9.07 -16.45
N TYR A 17 -5.95 10.29 -16.20
CA TYR A 17 -5.31 11.12 -17.23
C TYR A 17 -4.09 10.43 -17.87
N TYR A 18 -3.26 9.77 -17.06
CA TYR A 18 -2.11 9.00 -17.53
C TYR A 18 -2.46 7.57 -17.97
N LYS A 19 -3.74 7.19 -17.96
CA LYS A 19 -4.24 5.88 -18.38
C LYS A 19 -3.59 4.72 -17.62
N VAL A 20 -3.42 4.89 -16.32
CA VAL A 20 -2.87 3.86 -15.43
C VAL A 20 -3.99 2.89 -15.05
N ASP A 21 -3.82 1.62 -15.40
CA ASP A 21 -4.76 0.57 -15.03
C ASP A 21 -4.67 0.23 -13.54
N VAL A 22 -5.77 0.47 -12.80
CA VAL A 22 -5.85 0.22 -11.36
C VAL A 22 -6.67 -1.05 -11.07
N ILE A 23 -5.99 -2.10 -10.59
CA ILE A 23 -6.62 -3.36 -10.18
C ILE A 23 -6.72 -3.41 -8.65
N LYS A 24 -7.94 -3.37 -8.12
CA LYS A 24 -8.21 -3.42 -6.66
C LYS A 24 -8.51 -4.84 -6.21
N ASN A 25 -8.37 -5.09 -4.90
CA ASN A 25 -8.53 -6.42 -4.29
C ASN A 25 -7.65 -7.48 -4.95
N ALA A 26 -6.46 -7.07 -5.39
CA ALA A 26 -5.52 -7.88 -6.12
C ALA A 26 -4.28 -8.17 -5.25
N SER A 27 -3.67 -9.34 -5.45
CA SER A 27 -2.41 -9.70 -4.81
C SER A 27 -1.54 -10.47 -5.82
N LEU A 28 -0.29 -10.04 -5.97
CA LEU A 28 0.70 -10.75 -6.79
C LEU A 28 1.04 -12.07 -6.10
N ILE A 29 0.84 -13.19 -6.80
CA ILE A 29 1.21 -14.53 -6.30
C ILE A 29 2.64 -14.86 -6.73
N LYS A 30 2.95 -14.60 -8.00
CA LYS A 30 4.17 -15.10 -8.64
C LYS A 30 4.50 -14.28 -9.89
N TYR A 31 5.79 -14.18 -10.19
CA TYR A 31 6.30 -13.63 -11.44
C TYR A 31 7.38 -14.55 -11.99
N GLN A 32 7.15 -15.11 -13.18
CA GLN A 32 8.08 -15.98 -13.90
C GLN A 32 7.92 -15.78 -15.39
N ASP A 33 9.03 -15.87 -16.13
CA ASP A 33 9.06 -15.83 -17.59
C ASP A 33 8.31 -14.62 -18.19
N GLY A 34 8.48 -13.43 -17.61
CA GLY A 34 7.83 -12.20 -18.08
C GLY A 34 6.32 -12.14 -17.81
N THR A 35 5.77 -13.06 -17.00
CA THR A 35 4.34 -13.11 -16.69
C THR A 35 4.09 -13.04 -15.19
N ALA A 36 3.29 -12.06 -14.78
CA ALA A 36 2.78 -11.91 -13.42
C ALA A 36 1.46 -12.66 -13.25
N GLU A 37 1.38 -13.53 -12.24
CA GLU A 37 0.15 -14.19 -11.80
C GLU A 37 -0.45 -13.42 -10.63
N ILE A 38 -1.64 -12.87 -10.83
CA ILE A 38 -2.31 -11.97 -9.90
C ILE A 38 -3.63 -12.63 -9.46
N LYS A 39 -3.81 -12.77 -8.15
CA LYS A 39 -5.10 -13.17 -7.55
C LYS A 39 -5.96 -11.94 -7.39
N VAL A 40 -7.15 -11.92 -7.99
CA VAL A 40 -8.13 -10.85 -7.84
C VAL A 40 -9.37 -11.40 -7.14
N ILE A 41 -9.81 -10.73 -6.08
CA ILE A 41 -11.06 -11.04 -5.40
C ILE A 41 -12.17 -10.20 -6.01
N GLN A 42 -13.05 -10.86 -6.76
CA GLN A 42 -14.23 -10.25 -7.35
C GLN A 42 -15.39 -10.31 -6.36
N LYS A 43 -15.90 -9.13 -6.00
CA LYS A 43 -17.10 -8.98 -5.17
C LYS A 43 -18.29 -8.61 -6.03
N ASN A 44 -19.48 -9.07 -5.65
CA ASN A 44 -20.72 -8.77 -6.36
C ASN A 44 -21.28 -7.40 -5.94
N TYR A 45 -20.50 -6.33 -6.14
CA TYR A 45 -21.03 -4.98 -5.94
C TYR A 45 -22.01 -4.64 -7.07
N PRO A 46 -23.17 -4.03 -6.74
CA PRO A 46 -24.10 -3.56 -7.75
C PRO A 46 -23.43 -2.54 -8.68
N ASN A 47 -23.75 -2.61 -9.97
CA ASN A 47 -23.30 -1.61 -10.93
C ASN A 47 -24.04 -0.26 -10.73
N SER A 48 -23.72 0.75 -11.54
CA SER A 48 -24.36 2.07 -11.49
C SER A 48 -25.88 2.05 -11.67
N ASN A 49 -26.43 0.97 -12.22
CA ASN A 49 -27.87 0.74 -12.38
C ASN A 49 -28.45 -0.17 -11.27
N ASN A 50 -27.74 -0.31 -10.14
CA ASN A 50 -28.12 -1.13 -9.00
C ASN A 50 -28.33 -2.64 -9.29
N ARG A 51 -27.80 -3.14 -10.40
CA ARG A 51 -27.88 -4.57 -10.77
C ARG A 51 -26.66 -5.33 -10.27
N ALA A 52 -26.88 -6.52 -9.74
CA ALA A 52 -25.81 -7.46 -9.42
C ALA A 52 -24.96 -7.74 -10.67
N ARG A 53 -23.64 -7.78 -10.49
CA ARG A 53 -22.68 -8.04 -11.56
C ARG A 53 -22.69 -9.52 -11.98
N PHE A 54 -22.98 -10.42 -11.05
CA PHE A 54 -23.05 -11.86 -11.28
C PHE A 54 -24.46 -12.41 -11.05
N PRO A 55 -24.90 -13.40 -11.85
CA PRO A 55 -26.24 -14.01 -11.74
C PRO A 55 -26.40 -14.95 -10.53
N TYR A 56 -25.32 -15.23 -9.79
CA TYR A 56 -25.30 -16.10 -8.62
C TYR A 56 -24.87 -15.35 -7.35
N ALA A 57 -25.33 -15.84 -6.20
CA ALA A 57 -24.98 -15.28 -4.90
C ALA A 57 -23.49 -15.51 -4.61
N ILE A 58 -22.74 -14.41 -4.45
CA ILE A 58 -21.35 -14.44 -4.00
C ILE A 58 -21.36 -14.03 -2.53
N GLY A 59 -20.82 -14.89 -1.66
CA GLY A 59 -20.69 -14.59 -0.25
C GLY A 59 -19.84 -13.34 0.01
N PRO A 60 -19.85 -12.78 1.24
CA PRO A 60 -19.12 -11.55 1.59
C PRO A 60 -17.60 -11.63 1.33
N GLN A 61 -17.06 -12.85 1.25
CA GLN A 61 -15.66 -13.17 0.96
C GLN A 61 -15.26 -12.93 -0.51
N GLY A 62 -16.21 -12.83 -1.45
CA GLY A 62 -15.93 -12.72 -2.89
C GLY A 62 -15.53 -14.06 -3.55
N ILE A 63 -15.31 -14.03 -4.87
CA ILE A 63 -14.72 -15.14 -5.63
C ILE A 63 -13.29 -14.76 -6.02
N ALA A 64 -12.32 -15.64 -5.74
CA ALA A 64 -10.95 -15.46 -6.20
C ALA A 64 -10.81 -15.95 -7.66
N THR A 65 -10.22 -15.11 -8.51
CA THR A 65 -9.84 -15.45 -9.88
C THR A 65 -8.36 -15.14 -10.07
N THR A 66 -7.66 -15.98 -10.82
CA THR A 66 -6.27 -15.73 -11.20
C THR A 66 -6.21 -15.11 -12.58
N VAL A 67 -5.53 -13.99 -12.70
CA VAL A 67 -5.26 -13.27 -13.95
C VAL A 67 -3.77 -13.36 -14.25
N LYS A 68 -3.41 -13.60 -15.51
CA LYS A 68 -2.03 -13.58 -15.99
C LYS A 68 -1.79 -12.30 -16.79
N LEU A 69 -0.78 -11.54 -16.41
CA LEU A 69 -0.42 -10.28 -17.07
C LEU A 69 1.03 -10.36 -17.56
N PRO A 70 1.29 -10.23 -18.88
CA PRO A 70 2.65 -10.08 -19.37
C PRO A 70 3.20 -8.71 -18.95
N VAL A 71 4.36 -8.69 -18.31
CA VAL A 71 5.04 -7.47 -17.85
C VAL A 71 6.56 -7.63 -17.97
N ASP A 72 7.25 -6.55 -18.34
CA ASP A 72 8.71 -6.55 -18.42
C ASP A 72 9.36 -6.32 -17.05
N HIS A 73 8.73 -5.49 -16.22
CA HIS A 73 9.25 -5.05 -14.93
C HIS A 73 8.19 -5.04 -13.84
N ILE A 74 8.62 -5.33 -12.61
CA ILE A 74 7.80 -5.23 -11.41
C ILE A 74 8.47 -4.27 -10.43
N VAL A 75 7.73 -3.23 -10.04
CA VAL A 75 8.11 -2.35 -8.94
C VAL A 75 7.37 -2.80 -7.68
N VAL A 76 8.12 -3.10 -6.62
CA VAL A 76 7.58 -3.58 -5.35
C VAL A 76 7.48 -2.43 -4.36
N SER A 77 6.25 -2.01 -4.04
CA SER A 77 5.96 -0.93 -3.10
C SER A 77 5.06 -1.44 -1.96
N ILE A 78 5.58 -2.34 -1.13
CA ILE A 78 4.84 -3.07 -0.08
C ILE A 78 5.11 -2.56 1.35
N GLY A 79 5.72 -1.40 1.48
CA GLY A 79 6.12 -0.81 2.77
C GLY A 79 7.62 -0.90 3.02
N TYR A 80 8.01 -0.54 4.25
CA TYR A 80 9.41 -0.41 4.67
C TYR A 80 9.69 -1.24 5.92
N ILE A 81 10.95 -1.62 6.12
CA ILE A 81 11.45 -2.25 7.36
C ILE A 81 12.39 -1.24 8.01
N SER A 82 12.25 -1.05 9.33
CA SER A 82 13.16 -0.20 10.10
C SER A 82 14.62 -0.60 9.90
N ASN A 83 15.50 0.39 9.76
CA ASN A 83 16.94 0.18 9.84
C ASN A 83 17.50 0.95 11.04
N ASN A 84 17.79 0.23 12.12
CA ASN A 84 18.37 0.75 13.35
C ASN A 84 19.79 0.20 13.61
N SER A 85 20.46 -0.34 12.59
CA SER A 85 21.77 -0.99 12.73
C SER A 85 22.83 -0.09 13.37
N LEU A 86 22.90 1.18 12.94
CA LEU A 86 23.82 2.15 13.52
C LEU A 86 23.50 2.43 15.00
N TYR A 87 22.22 2.59 15.33
CA TYR A 87 21.78 2.81 16.70
C TYR A 87 22.21 1.66 17.62
N GLU A 88 21.98 0.41 17.20
CA GLU A 88 22.40 -0.75 17.98
C GLU A 88 23.92 -0.82 18.19
N ALA A 89 24.71 -0.34 17.23
CA ALA A 89 26.17 -0.33 17.31
C ALA A 89 26.73 0.73 18.27
N VAL A 90 26.03 1.86 18.46
CA VAL A 90 26.54 3.01 19.23
C VAL A 90 25.67 3.41 20.43
N LYS A 91 24.62 2.65 20.74
CA LYS A 91 23.69 2.98 21.83
C LYS A 91 24.40 3.21 23.16
N GLY A 92 23.95 4.23 23.89
CA GLY A 92 24.53 4.68 25.14
C GLY A 92 23.84 5.94 25.63
N ASP A 93 24.41 6.58 26.65
CA ASP A 93 23.86 7.80 27.21
C ASP A 93 23.86 8.93 26.15
N ASN A 94 22.70 9.56 25.93
CA ASN A 94 22.45 10.59 24.92
C ASN A 94 22.40 10.11 23.45
N VAL A 95 22.15 8.82 23.22
CA VAL A 95 21.86 8.30 21.86
C VAL A 95 20.38 7.92 21.78
N TYR A 96 19.66 8.53 20.83
CA TYR A 96 18.21 8.37 20.71
C TYR A 96 17.81 7.80 19.35
N LEU A 97 16.91 6.83 19.36
CA LEU A 97 16.33 6.23 18.15
C LEU A 97 15.00 6.92 17.81
N ILE A 98 14.93 7.59 16.66
CA ILE A 98 13.78 8.39 16.21
C ILE A 98 13.37 8.04 14.77
N GLY A 99 12.18 8.49 14.37
CA GLY A 99 11.65 8.38 13.02
C GLY A 99 11.54 6.95 12.49
N ASP A 100 11.71 6.81 11.18
CA ASP A 100 11.53 5.53 10.47
C ASP A 100 12.54 4.46 10.89
N ALA A 101 13.69 4.86 11.44
CA ALA A 101 14.66 3.93 12.01
C ALA A 101 14.09 3.21 13.24
N LYS A 102 13.18 3.85 13.98
CA LYS A 102 12.40 3.21 15.05
C LYS A 102 11.22 2.42 14.48
N PHE A 103 10.37 3.10 13.73
CA PHE A 103 9.15 2.53 13.15
C PHE A 103 8.77 3.33 11.90
N PRO A 104 8.74 2.72 10.68
CA PRO A 104 8.48 3.46 9.45
C PRO A 104 7.06 4.00 9.44
N THR A 105 6.93 5.28 9.17
CA THR A 105 5.68 6.01 9.28
C THR A 105 5.61 7.13 8.23
N ASN A 106 4.63 8.03 8.35
CA ASN A 106 4.58 9.21 7.52
C ASN A 106 5.56 10.29 8.03
N VAL A 107 5.86 11.27 7.17
CA VAL A 107 6.82 12.35 7.46
C VAL A 107 6.45 13.15 8.72
N MET A 108 5.15 13.35 8.99
CA MET A 108 4.70 14.08 10.18
C MET A 108 5.11 13.37 11.47
N GLU A 109 4.88 12.06 11.54
CA GLU A 109 5.26 11.24 12.70
C GLU A 109 6.79 11.16 12.86
N ALA A 110 7.54 11.12 11.76
CA ALA A 110 9.00 11.18 11.84
C ALA A 110 9.49 12.51 12.45
N ILE A 111 8.93 13.64 12.03
CA ILE A 111 9.22 14.97 12.60
C ILE A 111 8.79 15.04 14.06
N TRP A 112 7.58 14.56 14.36
CA TRP A 112 7.01 14.55 15.71
C TRP A 112 7.89 13.76 16.68
N SER A 113 8.35 12.57 16.27
CA SER A 113 9.24 11.75 17.10
C SER A 113 10.56 12.44 17.44
N ALA A 114 11.10 13.28 16.55
CA ALA A 114 12.30 14.05 16.80
C ALA A 114 12.02 15.20 17.79
N TYR A 115 10.88 15.88 17.62
CA TYR A 115 10.43 16.96 18.49
C TYR A 115 10.20 16.47 19.94
N GLU A 116 9.53 15.34 20.12
CA GLU A 116 9.27 14.76 21.45
C GLU A 116 10.58 14.49 22.20
N ILE A 117 11.54 13.82 21.56
CA ILE A 117 12.84 13.54 22.17
C ILE A 117 13.60 14.83 22.49
N ALA A 118 13.57 15.82 21.61
CA ALA A 118 14.27 17.09 21.85
C ALA A 118 13.69 17.88 23.03
N MET A 119 12.42 17.68 23.40
CA MET A 119 11.80 18.32 24.57
C MET A 119 12.19 17.65 25.90
N GLU A 120 12.65 16.41 25.87
CA GLU A 120 13.02 15.63 27.06
C GLU A 120 14.52 15.71 27.41
N ILE A 121 15.32 16.37 26.55
CA ILE A 121 16.76 16.64 26.73
C ILE A 121 16.95 18.01 27.37
#